data_AF-A0A838RZ34-F1
#
_entry.id   AF-A0A838RZ34-F1
#
_cell.length_a   1.000
_cell.length_b   1.000
_cell.length_c   1.000
_cell.angle_alpha   90.00
_cell.angle_beta   90.00
_cell.angle_gamma   90.00
#
_symmetry.space_group_name_H-M   'P 1'
#
loop_
_entity.id
_entity.type
_entity.pdbx_description
1 polymer ?
#
loop_
_entity_poly.entity_id
_entity_poly.type
_entity_poly.pdbx_seq_one_letter_code
_entity_poly.pdbx_strand_id
1 'polypeptide(L)'
;GRATLQALAGTFDEDAAFVLEGIEEIAVSDAQGLLAVLSARVGRERPVFHGSVILQGDPLEAAARAVLDALNRFQAARGRAA
;
A
#
# COMPACT_ATOMS: atom_id res chain seq x y z
N GLY A 1 -1.50 -0.78 9.61
CA GLY A 1 -2.32 -0.47 8.42
C GLY A 1 -2.66 1.01 8.35
N ARG A 2 -3.84 1.42 8.82
CA ARG A 2 -4.29 2.83 8.78
C ARG A 2 -3.35 3.82 9.47
N ALA A 3 -2.87 3.49 10.67
CA ALA A 3 -1.89 4.32 11.40
C ALA A 3 -0.57 4.48 10.62
N THR A 4 -0.13 3.44 9.93
CA THR A 4 1.05 3.46 9.05
C THR A 4 0.86 4.44 7.90
N LEU A 5 -0.32 4.44 7.27
CA LEU A 5 -0.65 5.40 6.23
C LEU A 5 -0.77 6.83 6.74
N GLN A 6 -1.34 7.04 7.92
CA GLN A 6 -1.38 8.37 8.53
C GLN A 6 0.02 8.90 8.87
N ALA A 7 0.90 8.05 9.40
CA ALA A 7 2.29 8.41 9.66
C ALA A 7 3.04 8.76 8.36
N LEU A 8 2.79 8.00 7.30
CA LEU A 8 3.43 8.22 5.99
C LEU A 8 2.83 9.38 5.20
N ALA A 9 1.56 9.70 5.38
CA ALA A 9 0.92 10.85 4.73
C ALA A 9 1.61 12.17 5.08
N GLY A 10 2.24 12.28 6.25
CA GLY A 10 3.07 13.44 6.62
C GLY A 10 4.42 13.50 5.91
N THR A 11 4.83 12.44 5.19
CA THR A 11 6.09 12.36 4.43
C THR A 11 5.87 12.56 2.93
N PHE A 12 4.63 12.44 2.45
CA PHE A 12 4.29 12.66 1.04
C PHE A 12 3.79 14.09 0.83
N ASP A 13 4.15 14.70 -0.30
CA ASP A 13 3.69 16.04 -0.70
C ASP A 13 2.16 16.19 -0.58
N GLU A 14 1.73 17.43 -0.30
CA GLU A 14 0.33 17.82 -0.05
C GLU A 14 -0.65 17.45 -1.20
N ASP A 15 -0.14 17.11 -2.38
CA ASP A 15 -0.93 16.83 -3.58
C ASP A 15 -1.42 15.37 -3.71
N ALA A 16 -0.96 14.44 -2.85
CA ALA A 16 -1.36 13.04 -2.92
C ALA A 16 -2.08 12.58 -1.64
N ALA A 17 -3.42 12.49 -1.72
CA ALA A 17 -4.21 11.87 -0.65
C ALA A 17 -4.31 10.36 -0.88
N PHE A 18 -3.91 9.57 0.12
CA PHE A 18 -3.96 8.10 0.08
C PHE A 18 -5.08 7.55 0.95
N VAL A 19 -5.74 6.49 0.47
CA VAL A 19 -6.76 5.75 1.20
C VAL A 19 -6.40 4.27 1.19
N LEU A 20 -6.33 3.66 2.39
CA LEU A 20 -6.33 2.20 2.52
C LEU A 20 -7.76 1.72 2.32
N GLU A 21 -8.02 1.07 1.18
CA GLU A 21 -9.33 0.48 0.92
C GLU A 21 -9.51 -0.79 1.76
N GLY A 22 -8.44 -1.58 1.90
CA GLY A 22 -8.48 -2.82 2.67
C GLY A 22 -7.13 -3.52 2.76
N ILE A 23 -7.07 -4.49 3.68
CA ILE A 23 -6.01 -5.49 3.74
C ILE A 23 -6.71 -6.85 3.83
N GLU A 24 -6.42 -7.72 2.88
CA GLU A 24 -7.01 -9.05 2.77
C GLU A 24 -5.94 -10.11 2.97
N GLU A 25 -6.29 -11.19 3.67
CA GLU A 25 -5.48 -12.41 3.67
C GLU A 25 -5.72 -13.19 2.37
N ILE A 26 -4.64 -13.64 1.75
CA ILE A 26 -4.67 -14.42 0.52
C ILE A 26 -3.87 -15.72 0.70
N ALA A 27 -4.37 -16.81 0.15
CA ALA A 27 -3.60 -18.04 0.04
C ALA A 27 -2.69 -17.98 -1.19
N VAL A 28 -1.40 -18.27 -1.01
CA VAL A 28 -0.40 -18.32 -2.09
C VAL A 28 0.28 -19.68 -2.02
N SER A 29 -0.22 -20.64 -2.80
CA SER A 29 0.19 -22.05 -2.69
C SER A 29 -0.07 -22.57 -1.26
N ASP A 30 0.99 -22.96 -0.57
CA ASP A 30 1.07 -23.46 0.79
C ASP A 30 1.35 -22.37 1.82
N ALA A 31 1.56 -21.13 1.38
CA ALA A 31 1.78 -19.98 2.24
C ALA A 31 0.53 -19.10 2.39
N GLN A 32 0.46 -18.35 3.49
CA GLN A 32 -0.47 -17.24 3.64
C GLN A 32 0.23 -15.93 3.28
N GLY A 33 -0.50 -14.99 2.69
CA GLY A 33 -0.04 -13.66 2.36
C GLY A 33 -1.05 -12.60 2.75
N LEU A 34 -0.61 -11.35 2.73
CA LEU A 34 -1.46 -10.18 2.87
C LEU A 34 -1.41 -9.36 1.58
N LEU A 35 -2.58 -8.91 1.15
CA LEU A 35 -2.77 -7.98 0.04
C LEU A 35 -3.31 -6.66 0.60
N ALA A 36 -2.55 -5.58 0.47
CA ALA A 36 -3.01 -4.23 0.76
C ALA A 36 -3.50 -3.55 -0.53
N VAL A 37 -4.70 -2.97 -0.48
CA VAL A 37 -5.28 -2.19 -1.57
C VAL A 37 -5.27 -0.71 -1.18
N LEU A 38 -4.56 0.07 -1.98
CA LEU A 38 -4.37 1.51 -1.78
C LEU A 38 -4.97 2.26 -2.96
N SER A 39 -5.85 3.23 -2.71
CA SER A 39 -6.17 4.23 -3.72
C SER A 39 -5.42 5.54 -3.45
N ALA A 40 -4.90 6.14 -4.51
CA ALA A 40 -4.27 7.45 -4.45
C ALA A 40 -5.13 8.44 -5.23
N ARG A 41 -5.34 9.64 -4.70
CA ARG A 41 -5.95 10.74 -5.43
C ARG A 41 -4.82 11.58 -6.05
N VAL A 42 -4.76 11.62 -7.37
CA VAL A 42 -3.80 12.42 -8.14
C VAL A 42 -4.60 13.28 -9.11
N GLY A 43 -4.79 14.56 -8.79
CA GLY A 43 -5.68 15.45 -9.54
C GLY A 43 -7.13 14.93 -9.58
N ARG A 44 -7.61 14.58 -10.78
CA ARG A 44 -8.96 14.02 -11.02
C ARG A 44 -9.00 12.49 -11.08
N GLU A 45 -7.85 11.84 -11.09
CA GLU A 45 -7.75 10.40 -11.19
C GLU A 45 -7.68 9.77 -9.79
N ARG A 46 -8.17 8.52 -9.72
CA ARG A 46 -8.08 7.69 -8.52
C ARG A 46 -7.45 6.34 -8.84
N PRO A 47 -6.16 6.31 -9.23
CA PRO A 47 -5.46 5.05 -9.48
C PRO A 47 -5.43 4.17 -8.21
N VAL A 48 -5.45 2.86 -8.45
CA VAL A 48 -5.40 1.83 -7.40
C VAL A 48 -4.07 1.09 -7.50
N PHE A 49 -3.41 0.94 -6.35
CA PHE A 49 -2.16 0.24 -6.19
C PHE A 49 -2.33 -0.91 -5.21
N HIS A 50 -1.61 -1.99 -5.48
CA HIS A 50 -1.66 -3.21 -4.70
C HIS A 50 -0.28 -3.49 -4.15
N GLY A 51 -0.20 -3.83 -2.87
CA GLY A 51 1.03 -4.27 -2.26
C GLY A 51 0.81 -5.63 -1.61
N SER A 52 1.82 -6.48 -1.63
CA SER A 52 1.67 -7.86 -1.18
C SER A 52 2.90 -8.33 -0.41
N VAL A 53 2.68 -9.16 0.62
CA VAL A 53 3.75 -9.83 1.36
C VAL A 53 3.31 -11.23 1.76
N ILE A 54 4.25 -12.17 1.86
CA ILE A 54 4.01 -13.46 2.52
C ILE A 54 3.97 -13.22 4.03
N LEU A 55 2.96 -13.76 4.70
CA LEU A 55 2.78 -13.65 6.13
C LEU A 55 3.84 -14.50 6.84
N GLN A 56 4.84 -13.84 7.41
CA GLN A 56 5.90 -14.45 8.22
C GLN A 56 6.12 -13.58 9.46
N GLY A 57 6.04 -14.19 10.65
CA GLY A 57 6.22 -13.46 11.91
C GLY A 57 4.99 -12.64 12.31
N ASP A 58 5.18 -11.38 12.69
CA ASP A 58 4.13 -10.51 13.22
C ASP A 58 3.15 -10.06 12.11
N PRO A 59 1.84 -10.35 12.23
CA PRO A 59 0.82 -9.88 11.29
C PRO A 59 0.76 -8.36 11.12
N LEU A 60 1.06 -7.59 12.17
CA LEU A 60 1.08 -6.12 12.09
C LEU A 60 2.25 -5.62 11.25
N GLU A 61 3.41 -6.25 11.40
CA GLU A 61 4.59 -5.96 10.59
C GLU A 61 4.35 -6.34 9.12
N ALA A 62 3.76 -7.51 8.87
CA ALA A 62 3.39 -7.95 7.53
C ALA A 62 2.39 -6.97 6.88
N ALA A 63 1.38 -6.52 7.62
CA ALA A 63 0.42 -5.52 7.14
C ALA A 63 1.12 -4.19 6.78
N ALA A 64 2.09 -3.74 7.59
CA ALA A 64 2.87 -2.55 7.28
C ALA A 64 3.72 -2.74 6.00
N ARG A 65 4.37 -3.90 5.85
CA ARG A 65 5.16 -4.25 4.65
C ARG A 65 4.31 -4.29 3.39
N ALA A 66 3.10 -4.86 3.45
CA ALA A 66 2.16 -4.86 2.32
C ALA A 66 1.75 -3.43 1.92
N VAL A 67 1.47 -2.56 2.89
CA VAL A 67 1.17 -1.14 2.63
C VAL A 67 2.37 -0.42 2.01
N LEU A 68 3.59 -0.66 2.50
CA LEU A 68 4.81 -0.08 1.95
C LEU A 68 5.08 -0.55 0.52
N ASP A 69 4.82 -1.83 0.21
CA ASP A 69 4.92 -2.33 -1.16
C ASP A 69 3.96 -1.59 -2.11
N ALA A 70 2.71 -1.37 -1.69
CA ALA A 70 1.73 -0.60 -2.49
C ALA A 70 2.21 0.84 -2.76
N LEU A 71 2.76 1.49 -1.74
CA LEU A 71 3.31 2.85 -1.85
C LEU A 71 4.55 2.90 -2.76
N ASN A 72 5.43 1.90 -2.69
CA ASN A 72 6.59 1.81 -3.57
C ASN A 72 6.16 1.68 -5.04
N ARG A 73 5.08 0.94 -5.32
CA ARG A 73 4.53 0.83 -6.67
C ARG A 73 3.91 2.15 -7.15
N PHE A 74 3.26 2.91 -6.27
CA PHE A 74 2.82 4.28 -6.58
C PHE A 74 4.01 5.17 -6.96
N GLN A 75 5.07 5.19 -6.16
CA GLN A 75 6.26 6.00 -6.44
C GLN A 75 6.92 5.60 -7.77
N ALA A 76 7.04 4.29 -8.03
CA ALA A 76 7.59 3.77 -9.27
C ALA A 76 6.73 4.12 -10.50
N ALA A 77 5.41 4.27 -10.35
CA ALA A 77 4.53 4.75 -11.40
C ALA A 77 4.70 6.26 -11.64
N ARG A 78 4.82 7.05 -10.56
CA ARG A 78 5.05 8.50 -10.64
C ARG A 78 6.39 8.83 -11.30
N GLY A 79 7.46 8.12 -10.93
CA GLY A 79 8.80 8.33 -11.49
C GLY A 79 8.94 7.95 -12.98
N ARG A 80 7.97 7.21 -13.56
CA ARG A 80 7.91 6.93 -15.00
C ARG A 80 7.11 7.97 -15.79
N ALA A 81 6.33 8.80 -15.10
CA ALA A 81 5.48 9.83 -15.71
C ALA A 81 6.13 11.23 -15.71
N ALA A 82 7.28 11.39 -15.03
CA ALA A 82 8.11 12.60 -15.01
C ALA A 82 9.27 12.47 -16.01
#